data_AF-A0A6J6Y5A6-F1
#
_entry.id   AF-A0A6J6Y5A6-F1
#
_cell.length_a   1.000
_cell.length_b   1.000
_cell.length_c   1.000
_cell.angle_alpha   90.00
_cell.angle_beta   90.00
_cell.angle_gamma   90.00
#
_symmetry.space_group_name_H-M   'P 1'
#
loop_
_entity.id
_entity.type
_entity.pdbx_description
1 polymer ?
#
loop_
_entity_poly.entity_id
_entity_poly.type
_entity_poly.pdbx_seq_one_letter_code
_entity_poly.pdbx_strand_id
1 'polypeptide(L)'
;MLGRRKKKAPIDEAAEIIAKHHARRERDSKMFTPAQEELRRQLGLHPELRPDTKAVRKEKAKDPLTKRQRAMMKELGLTKDED
;
A
#
# COMPACT_ATOMS: atom_id res chain seq x y z
N MET A 1 -32.89 7.06 7.89
CA MET A 1 -32.27 8.33 7.51
C MET A 1 -30.79 8.29 7.85
N LEU A 2 -29.88 8.12 6.87
CA LEU A 2 -28.45 8.27 7.13
C LEU A 2 -28.12 9.77 7.20
N GLY A 3 -27.93 10.26 8.43
CA GLY A 3 -27.62 11.66 8.70
C GLY A 3 -26.37 12.12 7.94
N ARG A 4 -26.46 13.30 7.31
CA ARG A 4 -25.32 13.96 6.66
C ARG A 4 -24.16 14.07 7.65
N ARG A 5 -23.05 13.40 7.36
CA ARG A 5 -21.79 13.60 8.09
C ARG A 5 -21.34 15.04 7.86
N LYS A 6 -21.37 15.88 8.91
CA LYS A 6 -20.75 17.20 8.86
C LYS A 6 -19.25 17.00 8.62
N LYS A 7 -18.70 17.68 7.62
CA LYS A 7 -17.25 17.67 7.36
C LYS A 7 -16.57 18.34 8.54
N LYS A 8 -15.72 17.61 9.26
CA LYS A 8 -14.91 18.16 10.36
C LYS A 8 -13.79 19.01 9.77
N ALA A 9 -13.21 19.90 10.59
CA ALA A 9 -12.02 20.62 10.16
C ALA A 9 -10.88 19.60 9.94
N PRO A 10 -9.95 19.85 9.00
CA PRO A 10 -8.86 18.92 8.69
C PRO A 10 -8.02 18.54 9.92
N ILE A 11 -7.89 19.46 10.87
CA ILE A 11 -7.15 19.27 12.14
C ILE A 11 -7.86 18.25 13.03
N ASP A 12 -9.18 18.34 13.15
CA ASP A 12 -9.99 17.42 13.96
C ASP A 12 -10.02 16.02 13.34
N GLU A 13 -10.05 15.94 12.01
CA GLU A 13 -9.97 14.68 11.29
C GLU A 13 -8.59 14.02 11.47
N ALA A 14 -7.51 14.80 11.39
CA ALA A 14 -6.16 14.30 11.67
C ALA A 14 -6.02 13.79 13.11
N ALA A 15 -6.53 14.53 14.10
CA ALA A 15 -6.53 14.11 15.49
C ALA A 15 -7.34 12.82 15.70
N GLU A 16 -8.49 12.69 15.04
CA GLU A 16 -9.32 11.48 15.10
C GLU A 16 -8.61 10.27 14.46
N ILE A 17 -7.89 10.47 13.35
CA ILE A 17 -7.09 9.41 12.71
C ILE A 17 -5.96 8.96 13.63
N ILE A 18 -5.24 9.89 14.25
CA ILE A 18 -4.17 9.58 15.21
C ILE A 18 -4.74 8.80 16.39
N ALA A 19 -5.84 9.28 16.99
CA ALA A 19 -6.49 8.60 18.11
C ALA A 19 -6.95 7.18 17.75
N LYS A 20 -7.59 6.99 16.59
CA LYS A 20 -7.98 5.66 16.10
C LYS A 20 -6.79 4.74 15.87
N HIS A 21 -5.70 5.28 15.34
CA HIS A 21 -4.47 4.52 15.10
C HIS A 21 -3.86 4.04 16.42
N HIS A 22 -3.73 4.91 17.43
CA HIS A 22 -3.23 4.53 18.75
C HIS A 22 -4.12 3.50 19.44
N ALA A 23 -5.44 3.71 19.45
CA ALA A 23 -6.39 2.76 20.04
C ALA A 23 -6.42 1.39 19.33
N ARG A 24 -6.12 1.36 18.03
CA ARG A 24 -5.93 0.10 17.30
C ARG A 24 -4.60 -0.55 17.66
N ARG A 25 -3.52 0.23 17.71
CA ARG A 25 -2.17 -0.25 18.07
C ARG A 25 -2.13 -0.87 19.46
N GLU A 26 -2.80 -0.29 20.46
CA GLU A 26 -2.87 -0.84 21.83
C GLU A 26 -3.69 -2.14 21.93
N ARG A 27 -4.74 -2.29 21.11
CA ARG A 27 -5.50 -3.54 21.01
C ARG A 27 -4.68 -4.63 20.35
N ASP A 28 -4.01 -4.28 19.25
CA ASP A 28 -3.20 -5.22 18.48
C ASP A 28 -1.90 -5.60 19.22
N SER A 29 -1.34 -4.71 20.06
CA SER A 29 -0.13 -4.99 20.85
C SER A 29 -0.34 -6.01 21.97
N LYS A 30 -1.59 -6.19 22.44
CA LYS A 30 -1.94 -7.21 23.45
C LYS A 30 -2.37 -8.54 22.84
N MET A 31 -2.44 -8.64 21.51
CA MET A 31 -2.92 -9.84 20.81
C MET A 31 -1.89 -10.99 20.84
N PHE A 32 -0.61 -10.69 21.01
CA PHE A 32 0.47 -11.67 21.01
C PHE A 32 1.29 -11.60 22.29
N THR A 33 1.71 -12.76 22.79
CA THR A 33 2.72 -12.80 23.86
C THR A 33 4.09 -12.38 23.31
N PRO A 34 5.05 -11.96 24.17
CA PRO A 34 6.39 -11.59 23.72
C PRO A 34 7.08 -12.68 22.88
N ALA A 35 6.94 -13.94 23.28
CA ALA A 35 7.49 -15.08 22.55
C ALA A 35 6.84 -15.27 21.16
N GLN A 36 5.53 -15.03 21.05
CA GLN A 36 4.82 -15.09 19.77
C GLN A 36 5.20 -13.92 18.85
N GLU A 37 5.46 -12.73 19.40
CA GLU A 37 5.91 -11.58 18.64
C GLU A 37 7.34 -11.77 18.10
N GLU A 38 8.22 -12.40 18.90
CA GLU A 38 9.56 -12.78 18.45
C GLU A 38 9.52 -13.84 17.35
N LEU A 39 8.67 -14.86 17.46
CA LEU A 39 8.46 -15.85 16.39
C LEU A 39 7.89 -15.19 15.12
N ARG A 40 6.99 -14.20 15.26
CA ARG A 40 6.45 -13.41 14.14
C ARG A 40 7.54 -12.59 13.46
N ARG A 41 8.55 -12.12 14.20
CA ARG A 41 9.73 -11.44 13.65
C ARG A 41 10.65 -12.44 12.93
N GLN A 42 10.95 -13.58 13.53
CA GLN A 42 11.78 -14.63 12.90
C GLN A 42 11.18 -15.13 11.58
N LEU A 43 9.86 -15.29 11.52
CA LEU A 43 9.15 -15.70 10.31
C LEU A 43 8.93 -14.56 9.30
N GLY A 44 9.39 -13.34 9.57
CA GLY A 44 9.19 -12.17 8.69
C GLY A 44 7.73 -11.71 8.57
N LEU A 45 6.83 -12.21 9.43
CA LEU A 45 5.41 -11.86 9.44
C LEU A 45 5.12 -10.54 10.17
N HIS A 46 6.13 -9.96 10.82
CA HIS A 46 6.01 -8.71 11.56
C HIS A 46 5.76 -7.52 10.61
N PRO A 47 4.80 -6.63 10.92
CA PRO A 47 4.44 -5.51 10.04
C PRO A 47 5.62 -4.59 9.69
N GLU A 48 6.59 -4.43 10.61
CA GLU A 48 7.81 -3.64 10.38
C GLU A 48 8.84 -4.33 9.47
N LEU A 49 8.74 -5.65 9.28
CA LEU A 49 9.63 -6.42 8.40
C LEU A 49 9.06 -6.55 6.98
N ARG A 50 7.82 -6.08 6.75
CA ARG A 50 7.24 -6.09 5.41
C ARG A 50 7.97 -5.06 4.55
N PRO A 51 8.42 -5.43 3.33
CA PRO A 51 9.02 -4.46 2.42
C PRO A 51 8.01 -3.35 2.13
N ASP A 52 8.50 -2.11 2.10
CA ASP A 52 7.67 -0.96 1.78
C ASP A 52 6.92 -1.21 0.47
N THR A 53 5.59 -1.16 0.52
CA THR A 53 4.74 -1.37 -0.67
C THR A 53 5.06 -0.40 -1.81
N LYS A 54 5.65 0.76 -1.48
CA LYS A 54 6.16 1.75 -2.44
C LYS A 54 7.47 1.33 -3.10
N ALA A 55 8.32 0.56 -2.42
CA ALA A 55 9.58 0.05 -2.95
C ALA A 55 9.34 -1.04 -4.02
N VAL A 56 8.44 -2.00 -3.75
CA VAL A 56 8.08 -3.07 -4.70
C VAL A 56 7.47 -2.52 -6.01
N ARG A 57 6.79 -1.37 -5.95
CA ARG A 57 6.23 -0.72 -7.16
C ARG A 57 7.29 -0.05 -8.04
N LYS A 58 8.48 0.25 -7.52
CA LYS A 58 9.57 0.85 -8.30
C LYS A 58 10.33 -0.20 -9.12
N GLU A 59 10.29 -1.45 -8.71
CA GLU A 59 11.05 -2.54 -9.34
C GLU A 59 10.45 -3.06 -10.65
N LYS A 60 9.15 -2.80 -10.90
CA LYS A 60 8.61 -2.99 -12.24
C LYS A 60 9.07 -1.81 -13.08
N ALA A 61 10.17 -2.01 -13.83
CA ALA A 61 10.61 -1.11 -14.88
C ALA A 61 9.37 -0.64 -15.65
N LYS A 62 9.00 0.63 -15.46
CA LYS A 62 7.87 1.19 -16.18
C LYS A 62 8.23 1.10 -17.65
N ASP A 63 7.41 0.39 -18.40
CA ASP A 63 7.59 0.28 -19.82
C ASP A 63 7.74 1.68 -20.43
N PRO A 64 8.77 1.93 -21.25
CA PRO A 64 9.02 3.26 -21.80
C PRO A 64 7.89 3.73 -22.71
N LEU A 65 7.04 2.82 -23.19
CA LEU A 65 5.94 3.13 -24.10
C LEU A 65 4.58 2.98 -23.41
N THR A 66 3.76 4.02 -23.55
CA THR A 66 2.34 3.95 -23.23
C THR A 66 1.62 2.96 -24.14
N LYS A 67 0.47 2.43 -23.68
CA LYS A 67 -0.36 1.48 -24.45
C LYS A 67 -0.72 2.02 -25.84
N ARG A 68 -0.99 3.33 -25.94
CA ARG A 68 -1.33 3.99 -27.21
C ARG A 68 -0.14 4.08 -28.17
N GLN A 69 1.05 4.39 -27.66
CA GLN A 69 2.28 4.42 -28.47
C GLN A 69 2.62 3.03 -29.02
N ARG A 70 2.42 1.97 -28.22
CA ARG A 70 2.58 0.60 -28.71
C ARG A 70 1.58 0.21 -29.78
N ALA A 71 0.30 0.56 -29.60
CA ALA A 71 -0.71 0.33 -30.62
C ALA A 71 -0.35 1.03 -31.94
N MET A 72 0.07 2.30 -31.87
CA MET A 72 0.52 3.06 -33.03
C MET A 72 1.77 2.45 -33.68
N MET A 73 2.76 2.01 -32.92
CA MET A 73 3.95 1.36 -33.50
C MET A 73 3.60 0.04 -34.19
N LYS A 74 2.63 -0.72 -33.65
CA LYS A 74 2.13 -1.95 -34.28
C LYS A 74 1.39 -1.65 -35.59
N GLU A 75 0.54 -0.61 -35.61
CA GLU A 75 -0.16 -0.15 -36.82
C GLU A 75 0.82 0.36 -37.89
N LEU A 76 1.91 1.01 -37.48
CA LEU A 76 2.97 1.51 -38.36
C LEU A 76 3.99 0.42 -38.77
N GLY A 77 3.86 -0.82 -38.27
CA GLY A 77 4.80 -1.91 -38.55
C GLY A 77 6.21 -1.68 -37.98
N LEU A 78 6.35 -0.83 -36.97
CA LEU A 78 7.64 -0.46 -36.37
C LEU A 78 8.10 -1.41 -35.27
N THR A 79 7.29 -2.41 -34.90
CA THR A 79 7.66 -3.49 -33.99
C THR A 79 7.83 -4.77 -34.77
N LYS A 80 9.00 -5.41 -34.69
CA LYS A 80 9.16 -6.81 -35.09
C LYS A 80 8.39 -7.69 -34.10
N ASP A 81 7.53 -8.56 -34.62
CA ASP A 81 7.02 -9.68 -33.85
C ASP A 81 8.23 -10.59 -33.58
N GLU A 82 8.83 -10.45 -32.40
CA GLU A 82 9.75 -11.48 -31.88
C GLU A 82 8.85 -12.57 -31.30
N ASP A 83 8.73 -13.69 -32.02
CA ASP A 83 8.23 -14.96 -31.49
C ASP A 83 9.13 -15.48 -30.36
#